data_AF-L7JUC4-F1
#
_entry.id   AF-L7JUC4-F1
#
_cell.length_a   1.000
_cell.length_b   1.000
_cell.length_c   1.000
_cell.angle_alpha   90.00
_cell.angle_beta   90.00
_cell.angle_gamma   90.00
#
_symmetry.space_group_name_H-M   'P 1'
#
loop_
_entity.id
_entity.type
_entity.pdbx_description
1 polymer ?
#
loop_
_entity_poly.entity_id
_entity_poly.type
_entity_poly.pdbx_seq_one_letter_code
_entity_poly.pdbx_strand_id
1 'polypeptide(L)'
;MLVHRLSLIPLPITTLKRKEECTCNVSCPACSVTFSLNAVSNEGMSVNASHLFSDAVDTTRLKGLICKMGEKQSVKMSALARTGTAKEHAKFCVVTVVRIGEDKIEFEVLDEVGKPVDVLVMALRVLKDKVARLIRAIEEYDG
;
A
#
# COMPACT_ATOMS: atom_id res chain seq x y z
N MET A 1 -8.23 -3.52 -16.62
CA MET A 1 -7.20 -2.48 -16.86
C MET A 1 -7.17 -1.37 -15.80
N LEU A 2 -8.26 -0.65 -15.52
CA LEU A 2 -8.25 0.46 -14.53
C LEU A 2 -7.87 0.03 -13.10
N VAL A 3 -8.47 -1.05 -12.62
CA VAL A 3 -8.20 -1.60 -11.27
C VAL A 3 -6.73 -1.98 -11.08
N HIS A 4 -6.09 -2.49 -12.13
CA HIS A 4 -4.66 -2.85 -12.10
C HIS A 4 -3.76 -1.62 -11.96
N ARG A 5 -4.12 -0.48 -12.57
CA ARG A 5 -3.39 0.76 -12.37
C ARG A 5 -3.61 1.31 -10.97
N LEU A 6 -4.86 1.29 -10.50
CA LEU A 6 -5.23 1.75 -9.17
C LEU A 6 -4.49 0.98 -8.07
N SER A 7 -4.33 -0.35 -8.23
CA SER A 7 -3.67 -1.19 -7.23
C SER A 7 -2.16 -0.97 -7.12
N LEU A 8 -1.54 -0.32 -8.12
CA LEU A 8 -0.11 -0.02 -8.16
C LEU A 8 0.23 1.43 -7.78
N ILE A 9 -0.78 2.25 -7.44
CA ILE A 9 -0.54 3.58 -6.89
C ILE A 9 0.10 3.42 -5.51
N PRO A 10 1.32 3.93 -5.29
CA PRO A 10 1.97 3.86 -3.98
C PRO A 10 1.15 4.66 -2.97
N LEU A 11 0.81 4.03 -1.85
CA LEU A 11 0.09 4.66 -0.74
C LEU A 11 1.06 4.86 0.43
N PRO A 12 0.84 5.90 1.26
CA PRO A 12 1.65 6.11 2.46
C PRO A 12 1.52 4.93 3.42
N ILE A 13 2.61 4.62 4.10
CA ILE A 13 2.65 3.56 5.10
C ILE A 13 1.67 3.91 6.23
N THR A 14 0.75 2.99 6.48
CA THR A 14 -0.23 3.08 7.56
C THR A 14 -0.19 1.86 8.44
N THR A 15 -0.51 2.03 9.72
CA THR A 15 -0.57 0.92 10.67
C THR A 15 -1.96 0.29 10.61
N LEU A 16 -2.10 -0.73 9.78
CA LEU A 16 -3.32 -1.53 9.67
C LEU A 16 -3.06 -2.95 10.16
N LYS A 17 -4.04 -3.55 10.83
CA LYS A 17 -4.06 -4.99 11.08
C LYS A 17 -4.34 -5.72 9.77
N ARG A 18 -3.75 -6.91 9.64
CA ARG A 18 -4.17 -7.85 8.59
C ARG A 18 -5.65 -8.16 8.71
N LYS A 19 -6.32 -8.38 7.58
CA LYS A 19 -7.77 -8.67 7.61
C LYS A 19 -8.05 -9.98 8.32
N GLU A 20 -7.14 -10.95 8.22
CA GLU A 20 -7.23 -12.26 8.88
C GLU A 20 -7.14 -12.16 10.41
N GLU A 21 -6.54 -11.08 10.92
CA GLU A 21 -6.41 -10.78 12.35
C GLU A 21 -7.56 -9.88 12.87
N CYS A 22 -8.55 -9.57 12.02
CA CYS A 22 -9.65 -8.67 12.33
C CYS A 22 -10.99 -9.41 12.36
N THR A 23 -11.81 -9.11 13.37
CA THR A 23 -13.13 -9.72 13.59
C THR A 23 -14.28 -9.00 12.87
N CYS A 24 -14.01 -7.91 12.17
CA CYS A 24 -15.07 -7.18 11.43
C CYS A 24 -15.57 -8.01 10.24
N ASN A 25 -16.76 -7.71 9.73
CA ASN A 25 -17.32 -8.44 8.59
C ASN A 25 -16.58 -8.10 7.28
N VAL A 26 -16.80 -6.90 6.73
CA VAL A 26 -16.23 -6.49 5.43
C VAL A 26 -14.96 -5.65 5.57
N SER A 27 -15.06 -4.54 6.31
CA SER A 27 -13.99 -3.56 6.50
C SER A 27 -14.26 -2.74 7.77
N CYS A 28 -13.19 -2.30 8.43
CA CYS A 28 -13.24 -1.31 9.50
C CYS A 28 -11.97 -0.43 9.44
N PRO A 29 -11.93 0.70 10.17
CA PRO A 29 -10.77 1.59 10.18
C PRO A 29 -9.47 0.93 10.66
N ALA A 30 -9.54 -0.18 11.40
CA ALA A 30 -8.36 -0.89 11.90
C ALA A 30 -7.71 -1.82 10.87
N CYS A 31 -8.42 -2.26 9.83
CA CYS A 31 -7.91 -3.25 8.86
C CYS A 31 -7.92 -2.76 7.41
N SER A 32 -8.44 -1.56 7.15
CA SER A 32 -8.55 -1.03 5.79
C SER A 32 -8.73 0.48 5.76
N VAL A 33 -8.30 1.08 4.65
CA VAL A 33 -8.58 2.47 4.29
C VAL A 33 -9.48 2.50 3.06
N THR A 34 -10.54 3.32 3.11
CA THR A 34 -11.46 3.49 1.98
C THR A 34 -11.02 4.66 1.12
N PHE A 35 -11.03 4.45 -0.20
CA PHE A 35 -10.80 5.47 -1.21
C PHE A 35 -12.02 5.55 -2.14
N SER A 36 -12.40 6.76 -2.54
CA SER A 36 -13.43 7.00 -3.54
C SER A 36 -12.89 7.82 -4.70
N LEU A 37 -13.42 7.56 -5.90
CA LEU A 37 -13.13 8.32 -7.11
C LEU A 37 -14.45 8.58 -7.82
N ASN A 38 -14.74 9.84 -8.11
CA ASN A 38 -15.90 10.24 -8.89
C ASN A 38 -15.49 11.39 -9.81
N ALA A 39 -15.30 11.10 -11.09
CA ALA A 39 -14.88 12.08 -12.08
C ALA A 39 -15.78 12.01 -13.32
N VAL A 40 -16.17 13.17 -13.83
CA VAL A 40 -16.99 13.35 -15.03
C VAL A 40 -16.28 14.35 -15.94
N SER A 41 -16.08 13.96 -17.19
CA SER A 41 -15.38 14.77 -18.19
C SER A 41 -16.36 15.44 -19.13
N ASN A 42 -16.27 16.77 -19.25
CA ASN A 42 -17.05 17.54 -20.22
C ASN A 42 -16.29 17.74 -21.54
N GLU A 43 -14.99 18.03 -21.51
CA GLU A 43 -14.18 18.35 -22.71
C GLU A 43 -12.91 17.49 -22.82
N GLY A 44 -12.85 16.39 -22.05
CA GLY A 44 -11.65 15.57 -21.87
C GLY A 44 -10.98 15.85 -20.53
N MET A 45 -10.51 14.80 -19.84
CA MET A 45 -9.92 14.92 -18.52
C MET A 45 -8.86 13.84 -18.27
N SER A 46 -7.75 14.21 -17.64
CA SER A 46 -6.81 13.22 -17.07
C SER A 46 -7.17 12.96 -15.62
N VAL A 47 -7.46 11.70 -15.28
CA VAL A 47 -7.76 11.27 -13.92
C VAL A 47 -6.48 10.76 -13.27
N ASN A 48 -5.98 11.48 -12.27
CA ASN A 48 -4.75 11.15 -11.54
C ASN A 48 -5.06 10.57 -10.15
N ALA A 49 -4.05 9.98 -9.53
CA ALA A 49 -4.09 9.45 -8.18
C ALA A 49 -4.50 10.50 -7.14
N SER A 50 -4.11 11.76 -7.35
CA SER A 50 -4.50 12.90 -6.50
C SER A 50 -6.00 13.22 -6.53
N HIS A 51 -6.77 12.68 -7.50
CA HIS A 51 -8.23 12.81 -7.53
C HIS A 51 -8.95 11.74 -6.68
N LEU A 52 -8.21 10.81 -6.07
CA LEU A 52 -8.76 9.93 -5.06
C LEU A 52 -9.11 10.74 -3.81
N PHE A 53 -10.17 10.34 -3.13
CA PHE A 53 -10.58 10.90 -1.85
C PHE A 53 -10.54 9.84 -0.76
N SER A 54 -10.03 10.21 0.42
CA SER A 54 -10.07 9.38 1.63
C SER A 54 -10.12 10.27 2.86
N ASP A 55 -10.92 9.90 3.86
CA ASP A 55 -10.97 10.62 5.14
C ASP A 55 -9.76 10.31 6.04
N ALA A 56 -9.05 9.21 5.79
CA ALA A 56 -7.98 8.71 6.66
C ALA A 56 -6.57 9.06 6.18
N VAL A 57 -6.41 9.44 4.91
CA VAL A 57 -5.11 9.64 4.27
C VAL A 57 -5.15 10.86 3.36
N ASP A 58 -4.11 11.70 3.45
CA ASP A 58 -3.92 12.81 2.51
C ASP A 58 -3.58 12.29 1.11
N THR A 59 -4.54 12.41 0.18
CA THR A 59 -4.42 11.93 -1.20
C THR A 59 -3.71 12.92 -2.12
N THR A 60 -3.49 14.17 -1.70
CA THR A 60 -2.93 15.22 -2.57
C THR A 60 -1.51 14.92 -3.03
N ARG A 61 -0.77 14.15 -2.23
CA ARG A 61 0.61 13.72 -2.52
C ARG A 61 0.68 12.52 -3.45
N LEU A 62 -0.43 11.82 -3.68
CA LEU A 62 -0.43 10.62 -4.51
C LEU A 62 -0.18 10.99 -5.97
N LYS A 63 0.79 10.32 -6.58
CA LYS A 63 1.15 10.52 -7.98
C LYS A 63 0.76 9.32 -8.83
N GLY A 64 0.53 9.58 -10.12
CA GLY A 64 0.25 8.56 -11.12
C GLY A 64 -1.03 8.84 -11.90
N LEU A 65 -0.97 8.68 -13.21
CA LEU A 65 -2.14 8.74 -14.08
C LEU A 65 -2.94 7.43 -13.94
N ILE A 66 -4.25 7.51 -13.72
CA ILE A 66 -5.15 6.35 -13.70
C ILE A 66 -5.69 6.12 -15.11
N CYS A 67 -6.32 7.14 -15.68
CA CYS A 67 -6.83 7.11 -17.06
C CYS A 67 -6.96 8.51 -17.64
N LYS A 68 -7.11 8.56 -18.97
CA LYS A 68 -7.61 9.74 -19.68
C LYS A 68 -9.03 9.44 -20.13
N MET A 69 -9.91 10.40 -19.94
CA MET A 69 -11.31 10.36 -20.32
C MET A 69 -11.52 11.33 -21.49
N GLY A 70 -12.30 10.90 -22.49
CA GLY A 70 -12.81 11.78 -23.54
C GLY A 70 -13.99 12.62 -23.05
N GLU A 71 -14.56 13.41 -23.95
CA GLU A 71 -15.81 14.14 -23.70
C GLU A 71 -16.95 13.17 -23.29
N LYS A 72 -17.77 13.59 -22.32
CA LYS A 72 -18.93 12.87 -21.77
C LYS A 72 -18.64 11.52 -21.13
N GLN A 73 -17.37 11.19 -20.88
CA GLN A 73 -16.99 9.99 -20.13
C GLN A 73 -16.98 10.27 -18.63
N SER A 74 -17.33 9.26 -17.83
CA SER A 74 -17.28 9.32 -16.38
C SER A 74 -16.68 8.05 -15.78
N VAL A 75 -16.09 8.18 -14.61
CA VAL A 75 -15.61 7.05 -13.81
C VAL A 75 -16.03 7.25 -12.35
N LYS A 76 -16.68 6.23 -11.79
CA LYS A 76 -17.07 6.19 -10.39
C LYS A 76 -16.64 4.86 -9.79
N MET A 77 -15.85 4.89 -8.71
CA MET A 77 -15.42 3.69 -8.02
C MET A 77 -15.16 3.94 -6.53
N SER A 78 -15.23 2.86 -5.77
CA SER A 78 -14.82 2.78 -4.37
C SER A 78 -13.82 1.64 -4.23
N ALA A 79 -12.76 1.86 -3.46
CA ALA A 79 -11.68 0.91 -3.25
C ALA A 79 -11.35 0.79 -1.77
N LEU A 80 -11.00 -0.42 -1.35
CA LEU A 80 -10.51 -0.72 -0.01
C LEU A 80 -9.03 -1.10 -0.09
N ALA A 81 -8.17 -0.27 0.47
CA ALA A 81 -6.76 -0.59 0.66
C ALA A 81 -6.59 -1.41 1.94
N ARG A 82 -5.76 -2.44 1.89
CA ARG A 82 -5.43 -3.34 3.01
C ARG A 82 -3.94 -3.50 3.11
N THR A 83 -3.45 -3.81 4.31
CA THR A 83 -2.05 -4.21 4.49
C THR A 83 -1.81 -5.59 3.89
N GLY A 84 -0.61 -5.82 3.36
CA GLY A 84 -0.22 -7.07 2.71
C GLY A 84 1.29 -7.14 2.56
N THR A 85 1.78 -8.20 1.95
CA THR A 85 3.23 -8.41 1.77
C THR A 85 3.62 -8.55 0.31
N ALA A 86 4.84 -8.17 -0.03
CA ALA A 86 5.36 -8.31 -1.41
C ALA A 86 5.39 -9.77 -1.90
N LYS A 87 5.35 -10.75 -0.98
CA LYS A 87 5.21 -12.18 -1.32
C LYS A 87 3.84 -12.52 -1.88
N GLU A 88 2.78 -11.82 -1.46
CA GLU A 88 1.42 -12.00 -1.98
C GLU A 88 1.28 -11.34 -3.35
N HIS A 89 1.80 -10.11 -3.49
CA HIS A 89 1.75 -9.37 -4.75
C HIS A 89 2.77 -8.23 -4.76
N ALA A 90 3.38 -7.96 -5.92
CA ALA A 90 4.39 -6.91 -6.10
C ALA A 90 3.91 -5.49 -5.72
N LYS A 91 2.60 -5.24 -5.75
CA LYS A 91 1.98 -3.96 -5.34
C LYS A 91 2.24 -3.57 -3.87
N PHE A 92 2.58 -4.55 -3.04
CA PHE A 92 2.93 -4.34 -1.64
C PHE A 92 4.43 -4.14 -1.42
N CYS A 93 5.23 -4.06 -2.50
CA CYS A 93 6.64 -3.70 -2.39
C CYS A 93 6.77 -2.20 -2.12
N VAL A 94 7.37 -1.85 -0.99
CA VAL A 94 7.59 -0.46 -0.55
C VAL A 94 8.93 0.13 -1.03
N VAL A 95 9.79 -0.71 -1.60
CA VAL A 95 11.13 -0.34 -2.08
C VAL A 95 11.15 -0.44 -3.60
N THR A 96 11.80 0.53 -4.25
CA THR A 96 11.95 0.55 -5.71
C THR A 96 13.17 -0.25 -6.16
N VAL A 97 14.32 -0.03 -5.52
CA VAL A 97 15.59 -0.72 -5.80
C VAL A 97 16.32 -0.98 -4.50
N VAL A 98 16.96 -2.14 -4.40
CA VAL A 98 17.97 -2.46 -3.38
C VAL A 98 19.29 -2.72 -4.08
N ARG A 99 20.35 -2.02 -3.67
CA ARG A 99 21.73 -2.26 -4.08
C ARG A 99 22.49 -2.89 -2.93
N ILE A 100 23.10 -4.04 -3.19
CA ILE A 100 23.91 -4.77 -2.20
C ILE A 100 25.35 -4.68 -2.69
N GLY A 101 26.18 -3.92 -1.97
CA GLY A 101 27.63 -3.91 -2.15
C GLY A 101 28.31 -4.76 -1.07
N GLU A 102 29.65 -4.83 -1.13
CA GLU A 102 30.45 -5.60 -0.16
C GLU A 102 30.28 -5.08 1.28
N ASP A 103 30.31 -3.75 1.46
CA ASP A 103 30.27 -3.11 2.78
C ASP A 103 28.94 -2.40 3.12
N LYS A 104 28.03 -2.26 2.14
CA LYS A 104 26.79 -1.47 2.34
C LYS A 104 25.60 -2.01 1.55
N ILE A 105 24.42 -1.84 2.15
CA ILE A 105 23.12 -2.05 1.49
C ILE A 105 22.45 -0.69 1.37
N GLU A 106 22.10 -0.32 0.15
CA GLU A 106 21.37 0.91 -0.15
C GLU A 106 20.00 0.54 -0.70
N PHE A 107 18.96 1.29 -0.33
CA PHE A 107 17.62 1.07 -0.85
C PHE A 107 16.89 2.40 -1.05
N GLU A 108 16.04 2.42 -2.06
CA GLU A 108 15.28 3.60 -2.47
C GLU A 108 13.79 3.42 -2.19
N VAL A 109 13.18 4.43 -1.59
CA VAL A 109 11.76 4.47 -1.23
C VAL A 109 11.16 5.71 -1.85
N LEU A 110 9.96 5.57 -2.43
CA LEU A 110 9.22 6.69 -3.00
C LEU A 110 8.75 7.64 -1.88
N ASP A 111 8.89 8.94 -2.11
CA ASP A 111 8.51 9.98 -1.14
C ASP A 111 7.03 9.89 -0.72
N GLU A 112 6.16 9.42 -1.63
CA GLU A 112 4.72 9.26 -1.36
C GLU A 112 4.42 8.11 -0.39
N VAL A 113 5.34 7.15 -0.26
CA VAL A 113 5.20 5.97 0.61
C VAL A 113 5.68 6.27 2.03
N GLY A 114 6.84 6.91 2.17
CA GLY A 114 7.42 7.25 3.46
C GLY A 114 8.94 7.40 3.40
N LYS A 115 9.58 7.56 4.57
CA LYS A 115 11.03 7.72 4.64
C LYS A 115 11.73 6.36 4.63
N PRO A 116 12.95 6.26 4.05
CA PRO A 116 13.74 5.03 4.10
C PRO A 116 13.96 4.47 5.52
N VAL A 117 14.14 5.35 6.51
CA VAL A 117 14.30 4.96 7.92
C VAL A 117 13.07 4.23 8.45
N ASP A 118 11.87 4.69 8.11
CA ASP A 118 10.62 4.08 8.57
C ASP A 118 10.46 2.67 7.98
N VAL A 119 10.80 2.50 6.69
CA VAL A 119 10.80 1.21 6.01
C VAL A 119 11.79 0.23 6.64
N LEU A 120 13.00 0.70 7.00
CA LEU A 120 14.00 -0.12 7.66
C LEU A 120 13.53 -0.58 9.05
N VAL A 121 12.97 0.33 9.85
CA VAL A 121 12.42 0.01 11.17
C VAL A 121 11.29 -1.01 11.06
N MET A 122 10.42 -0.87 10.06
CA MET A 122 9.38 -1.86 9.78
C MET A 122 9.96 -3.22 9.40
N ALA A 123 10.97 -3.26 8.53
CA ALA A 123 11.61 -4.51 8.12
C ALA A 123 12.25 -5.24 9.32
N LEU A 124 12.97 -4.50 10.18
CA LEU A 124 13.56 -5.03 11.40
C LEU A 124 12.50 -5.56 12.37
N ARG A 125 11.37 -4.86 12.53
CA ARG A 125 10.24 -5.33 13.34
C ARG A 125 9.67 -6.64 12.80
N VAL A 126 9.45 -6.73 11.48
CA VAL A 126 8.96 -7.97 10.85
C VAL A 126 9.94 -9.13 11.03
N LEU A 127 11.24 -8.87 10.95
CA LEU A 127 12.27 -9.88 11.19
C LEU A 127 12.26 -10.36 12.64
N LYS A 128 12.22 -9.43 13.61
CA LYS A 128 12.10 -9.73 15.04
C LYS A 128 10.88 -10.62 15.33
N ASP A 129 9.72 -10.27 14.77
CA ASP A 129 8.48 -11.02 14.99
C ASP A 129 8.50 -12.42 14.34
N LYS A 130 9.24 -12.59 13.24
CA LYS A 130 9.44 -13.91 12.63
C LYS A 130 10.39 -14.78 13.45
N VAL A 131 11.50 -14.23 13.92
CA VAL A 131 12.45 -14.94 14.78
C VAL A 131 11.77 -15.36 16.08
N ALA A 132 11.01 -14.47 16.71
CA ALA A 132 10.27 -14.78 17.95
C ALA A 132 9.25 -15.91 17.75
N ARG A 133 8.55 -15.95 16.60
CA ARG A 133 7.64 -17.06 16.27
C ARG A 133 8.38 -18.37 16.06
N LEU A 134 9.54 -18.34 15.43
CA LEU A 134 10.36 -19.53 15.23
C LEU A 134 10.86 -20.11 16.56
N ILE A 135 11.32 -19.25 17.48
CA ILE A 135 11.76 -19.68 18.81
C ILE A 135 10.63 -20.40 19.55
N ARG A 136 9.42 -19.83 19.59
CA ARG A 136 8.26 -20.47 20.22
C ARG A 136 7.92 -21.83 19.61
N ALA A 137 7.99 -21.94 18.29
CA ALA A 137 7.73 -23.21 17.60
C ALA A 137 8.78 -24.28 17.91
N ILE A 138 10.03 -23.89 18.19
CA ILE A 138 11.08 -24.83 18.63
C ILE A 138 10.81 -25.26 20.08
N GLU A 139 10.50 -24.32 20.97
CA GLU A 139 10.16 -24.62 22.37
C GLU A 139 8.95 -25.57 22.49
N GLU A 140 7.95 -25.42 21.62
CA GLU A 140 6.79 -26.33 21.53
C GLU A 140 7.11 -27.71 20.95
N TYR A 141 8.21 -27.86 20.20
CA TYR A 141 8.63 -29.14 19.62
C TYR A 141 9.51 -29.95 20.58
N ASP A 142 10.34 -29.26 21.36
CA ASP A 142 11.26 -29.89 22.33
C ASP A 142 10.58 -30.29 23.66
N GLY A 143 9.33 -29.88 23.89
CA GLY A 143 8.50 -30.21 25.06
C GLY A 143 7.44 -31.27 24.78
#